data_AF-A0A356WXQ7-F1
#
_entry.id   AF-A0A356WXQ7-F1
#
_cell.length_a   1.000
_cell.length_b   1.000
_cell.length_c   1.000
_cell.angle_alpha   90.00
_cell.angle_beta   90.00
_cell.angle_gamma   90.00
#
_symmetry.space_group_name_H-M   'P 1'
#
loop_
_entity.id
_entity.type
_entity.pdbx_description
1 polymer ?
#
loop_
_entity_poly.entity_id
_entity_poly.type
_entity_poly.pdbx_seq_one_letter_code
_entity_poly.pdbx_strand_id
1 'polypeptide(L)' 'LTEAEYTKILESFEIPAGFAAAIASWDVSASKDDLFDDSHQLSALIGRPTTPLADSVKAAL' A
#
# COMPACT_ATOMS: atom_id res chain seq x y z
N LEU A 1 -3.14 5.07 -14.64
CA LEU A 1 -1.86 4.57 -15.17
C LEU A 1 -1.99 3.06 -15.30
N THR A 2 -1.40 2.47 -16.32
CA THR A 2 -1.23 1.01 -16.38
C THR A 2 -0.11 0.58 -15.44
N GLU A 3 -0.09 -0.71 -15.05
CA GLU A 3 1.00 -1.29 -14.24
C GLU A 3 2.38 -0.99 -14.85
N ALA A 4 2.53 -1.21 -16.15
CA ALA A 4 3.78 -1.01 -16.87
C ALA A 4 4.21 0.47 -16.91
N GLU A 5 3.27 1.40 -17.03
CA GLU A 5 3.57 2.84 -16.94
C GLU A 5 4.03 3.21 -15.53
N TYR A 6 3.38 2.67 -14.51
CA TYR A 6 3.75 2.95 -13.12
C TYR A 6 5.12 2.36 -12.76
N THR A 7 5.43 1.13 -13.17
CA THR A 7 6.76 0.52 -13.02
C THR A 7 7.85 1.41 -13.62
N LYS A 8 7.66 1.91 -14.84
CA LYS A 8 8.64 2.80 -15.50
C LYS A 8 8.83 4.11 -14.75
N ILE A 9 7.77 4.67 -14.18
CA ILE A 9 7.85 5.87 -13.35
C ILE A 9 8.69 5.58 -12.11
N LEU A 10 8.46 4.46 -11.42
CA LEU A 10 9.24 4.06 -10.23
C LEU A 10 10.73 3.83 -10.56
N GLU A 11 11.02 3.14 -11.66
CA GLU A 11 12.40 2.96 -12.15
C GLU A 11 13.09 4.31 -12.45
N SER A 12 12.34 5.31 -12.93
CA SER A 12 12.89 6.66 -13.16
C SER A 12 13.30 7.40 -11.88
N PHE A 13 12.81 6.96 -10.72
CA PHE A 13 13.25 7.41 -9.39
C PHE A 13 14.36 6.54 -8.79
N GLU A 14 15.09 5.77 -9.62
CA GLU A 14 16.18 4.87 -9.22
C GLU A 14 15.76 3.71 -8.30
N ILE A 15 14.46 3.39 -8.26
CA ILE A 15 13.96 2.19 -7.55
C ILE A 15 14.40 0.94 -8.34
N PRO A 16 14.98 -0.09 -7.68
CA PRO A 16 15.39 -1.32 -8.37
C PRO A 16 14.24 -1.97 -9.13
N ALA A 17 14.47 -2.42 -10.37
CA ALA A 17 13.45 -2.91 -11.28
C ALA A 17 12.50 -3.97 -10.68
N GLY A 18 13.05 -4.93 -9.92
CA GLY A 18 12.23 -5.94 -9.24
C GLY A 18 11.29 -5.35 -8.19
N PHE A 19 11.71 -4.27 -7.50
CA PHE A 19 10.90 -3.58 -6.51
C PHE A 19 9.88 -2.63 -7.16
N ALA A 20 10.27 -1.96 -8.24
CA ALA A 20 9.35 -1.15 -9.04
C ALA A 20 8.18 -2.00 -9.60
N ALA A 21 8.49 -3.17 -10.15
CA ALA A 21 7.48 -4.11 -10.63
C ALA A 21 6.59 -4.63 -9.48
N ALA A 22 7.18 -4.93 -8.31
CA ALA A 22 6.41 -5.39 -7.16
C ALA A 22 5.43 -4.30 -6.65
N ILE A 23 5.89 -3.06 -6.49
CA ILE A 23 5.04 -1.94 -6.04
C ILE A 23 3.90 -1.70 -7.03
N ALA A 24 4.19 -1.65 -8.33
CA ALA A 24 3.15 -1.43 -9.35
C ALA A 24 2.12 -2.56 -9.36
N SER A 25 2.57 -3.82 -9.22
CA SER A 25 1.70 -4.98 -9.11
C SER A 25 0.81 -4.93 -7.87
N TRP A 26 1.34 -4.52 -6.71
CA TRP A 26 0.56 -4.34 -5.48
C TRP A 26 -0.52 -3.28 -5.62
N ASP A 27 -0.22 -2.17 -6.31
CA ASP A 27 -1.18 -1.07 -6.52
C ASP A 27 -2.35 -1.52 -7.42
N VAL A 28 -2.07 -2.31 -8.47
CA VAL A 28 -3.10 -2.92 -9.32
C VAL A 28 -3.94 -3.95 -8.57
N SER A 29 -3.34 -4.72 -7.66
CA SER A 29 -4.09 -5.61 -6.76
C SER A 29 -4.94 -4.83 -5.77
N ALA A 30 -4.40 -3.77 -5.18
CA ALA A 30 -5.15 -2.90 -4.27
C ALA A 30 -6.35 -2.24 -4.95
N SER A 31 -6.24 -1.89 -6.24
CA SER A 31 -7.37 -1.35 -7.03
C SER A 31 -8.48 -2.38 -7.30
N LYS A 32 -8.27 -3.65 -6.93
CA LYS A 32 -9.25 -4.75 -7.00
C LYS A 32 -9.73 -5.18 -5.62
N ASP A 33 -9.51 -4.34 -4.60
CA ASP A 33 -9.86 -4.57 -3.20
C ASP A 33 -9.06 -5.69 -2.50
N ASP A 34 -7.94 -6.18 -3.08
CA ASP A 34 -7.13 -7.25 -2.47
C ASP A 34 -6.51 -6.85 -1.11
N LEU A 35 -6.43 -5.54 -0.80
CA LEU A 35 -5.95 -5.01 0.49
C LEU A 35 -7.06 -4.52 1.42
N PHE A 36 -8.33 -4.63 1.02
CA PHE A 36 -9.46 -4.18 1.83
C PHE A 36 -9.94 -5.30 2.76
N ASP A 37 -10.08 -4.97 4.04
CA ASP A 37 -10.73 -5.80 5.06
C ASP A 37 -11.46 -4.88 6.04
N ASP A 38 -12.76 -5.13 6.25
CA ASP A 38 -13.62 -4.43 7.21
C ASP A 38 -14.04 -5.32 8.39
N SER A 39 -13.46 -6.51 8.50
CA SER A 39 -13.78 -7.49 9.55
C SER A 39 -13.44 -7.02 10.97
N HIS A 40 -12.56 -6.01 11.09
CA HIS A 40 -12.02 -5.51 12.35
C HIS A 40 -11.32 -6.58 13.22
N GLN A 41 -10.87 -7.70 12.62
CA GLN A 41 -10.21 -8.80 13.34
C GLN A 41 -9.02 -8.32 14.17
N LEU A 42 -8.17 -7.44 13.62
CA LEU A 42 -7.01 -6.91 14.35
C LEU A 42 -7.42 -6.10 15.58
N SER A 43 -8.43 -5.24 15.46
CA SER A 43 -8.96 -4.43 16.57
C SER A 43 -9.45 -5.32 17.71
N ALA A 44 -10.21 -6.38 17.37
CA ALA A 44 -10.69 -7.36 18.33
C ALA A 44 -9.53 -8.10 19.02
N LEU A 45 -8.52 -8.53 18.25
CA LEU A 45 -7.36 -9.25 18.77
C LEU A 45 -6.53 -8.42 19.77
N ILE A 46 -6.34 -7.12 19.49
CA ILE A 46 -5.48 -6.26 20.31
C ILE A 46 -6.23 -5.48 21.39
N GLY A 47 -7.57 -5.58 21.46
CA GLY A 47 -8.40 -4.95 22.49
C GLY A 47 -8.48 -3.42 22.41
N ARG A 48 -8.18 -2.83 21.25
CA ARG A 48 -8.27 -1.38 21.00
C ARG A 48 -8.49 -1.11 19.50
N PRO A 49 -9.01 0.07 19.12
CA PRO A 49 -9.05 0.49 17.72
C PRO A 49 -7.66 0.45 17.06
N THR A 50 -7.61 0.10 15.77
CA THR A 50 -6.40 0.23 14.95
C THR A 50 -6.01 1.69 14.79
N THR A 51 -4.71 1.97 14.66
CA THR A 51 -4.21 3.33 14.46
C THR A 51 -4.75 3.92 13.15
N PRO A 52 -5.48 5.05 13.19
CA PRO A 52 -5.95 5.73 11.98
C PRO A 52 -4.79 6.21 11.10
N LEU A 53 -4.99 6.23 9.77
CA LEU A 53 -3.97 6.70 8.83
C LEU A 53 -3.49 8.14 9.13
N ALA A 54 -4.40 9.02 9.57
CA ALA A 54 -4.07 10.40 9.92
C ALA A 54 -3.01 10.49 11.03
N ASP A 55 -3.07 9.61 12.03
CA ASP A 55 -2.10 9.58 13.12
C ASP A 55 -0.74 9.06 12.65
N SER A 56 -0.74 8.06 11.76
CA SER A 56 0.49 7.55 11.13
C SER A 56 1.16 8.60 10.25
N VAL A 57 0.40 9.35 9.45
CA VAL A 57 0.92 10.44 8.61
C VAL A 57 1.52 11.55 9.49
N LYS A 58 0.83 11.93 10.57
CA LYS A 58 1.32 12.93 11.53
C LYS A 58 2.64 12.52 12.19
N ALA A 59 2.90 11.23 12.36
CA ALA A 59 4.15 10.74 12.96
C ALA A 59 5.32 10.69 11.95
N ALA A 60 5.04 10.65 10.65
CA ALA A 60 6.04 10.48 9.59
C ALA A 60 6.52 11.80 8.97
N LEU A 61 5.76 12.89 9.14
CA LEU A 61 6.03 14.24 8.62
C LEU A 61 6.44 15.19 9.75
#